data_AF-A0A497NY98-F1
#
_entry.id   AF-A0A497NY98-F1
#
_cell.length_a   1.000
_cell.length_b   1.000
_cell.length_c   1.000
_cell.angle_alpha   90.00
_cell.angle_beta   90.00
_cell.angle_gamma   90.00
#
_symmetry.space_group_name_H-M   'P 1'
#
loop_
_entity.id
_entity.type
_entity.pdbx_description
1 polymer ?
#
loop_
_entity_poly.entity_id
_entity_poly.type
_entity_poly.pdbx_seq_one_letter_code
_entity_poly.pdbx_strand_id
1 'polypeptide(L)'
;MHKSKIHVNLILILLLTTFFSISSYTPSTQANPTTPILYIDPPSTTVNATETFNINATIKDVTDLAGWELKLYYRNSILAAVKATEGPFLKQGGSTAFFTVDFNNNYNTTHGRIWLTCTLLGNVSGVNGSGTLATITFQAVAGGNTALHLADTVLGDSQANPINHTTNDGEVTVIGVHDLAVTNVNPLKTIVGQSYTMHINVTVENQGDLTETFNLTLYANTTAINQTEITLTSGASTTITLIWNTTDFAKGNHTISAYAWPIQGETDTADNTYINGLVLVTIPGDVDGDFDVDIYDVVKITGIYGSKKTDPEFNPNSDLDDDDEITIYDVVRCTSHYGDTDP
;
A
#
# COMPACT_ATOMS: atom_id res chain seq x y z
N MET A 1 68.37 -27.84 -96.80
CA MET A 1 69.71 -27.43 -96.30
C MET A 1 69.56 -26.68 -94.98
N HIS A 2 70.65 -26.42 -94.27
CA HIS A 2 70.68 -26.39 -92.80
C HIS A 2 70.85 -24.97 -92.20
N LYS A 3 70.49 -24.83 -90.91
CA LYS A 3 70.84 -23.74 -89.95
C LYS A 3 70.12 -22.36 -90.03
N SER A 4 69.05 -22.28 -89.24
CA SER A 4 68.85 -21.38 -88.08
C SER A 4 69.57 -20.01 -88.02
N LYS A 5 68.78 -18.96 -87.73
CA LYS A 5 69.25 -17.64 -87.26
C LYS A 5 68.58 -17.28 -85.92
N ILE A 6 69.39 -16.99 -84.91
CA ILE A 6 69.03 -16.36 -83.62
C ILE A 6 70.10 -15.27 -83.43
N HIS A 7 69.80 -13.96 -83.50
CA HIS A 7 69.20 -13.05 -82.50
C HIS A 7 70.10 -12.65 -81.31
N VAL A 8 69.73 -11.52 -80.66
CA VAL A 8 70.39 -10.78 -79.55
C VAL A 8 71.55 -9.87 -80.05
N ASN A 9 71.64 -8.54 -79.80
CA ASN A 9 70.79 -7.57 -79.06
C ASN A 9 71.03 -6.10 -79.52
N LEU A 10 70.11 -5.16 -79.25
CA LEU A 10 70.44 -3.88 -78.58
C LEU A 10 69.21 -3.22 -77.91
N ILE A 11 69.48 -2.49 -76.82
CA ILE A 11 68.60 -2.06 -75.74
C ILE A 11 67.80 -0.78 -76.04
N LEU A 12 66.57 -0.69 -75.52
CA LEU A 12 66.04 0.55 -74.92
C LEU A 12 65.07 0.22 -73.76
N ILE A 13 65.31 0.79 -72.58
CA ILE A 13 64.46 0.61 -71.39
C ILE A 13 63.58 1.85 -71.22
N LEU A 14 62.27 1.65 -71.10
CA LEU A 14 61.29 2.70 -70.79
C LEU A 14 60.65 2.39 -69.43
N LEU A 15 60.84 3.26 -68.44
CA LEU A 15 60.15 3.13 -67.15
C LEU A 15 58.69 3.61 -67.29
N LEU A 16 57.74 2.73 -66.96
CA LEU A 16 56.32 3.07 -66.90
C LEU A 16 55.87 3.03 -65.43
N THR A 17 55.54 4.19 -64.84
CA THR A 17 55.05 4.27 -63.46
C THR A 17 53.53 4.06 -63.41
N THR A 18 53.11 2.88 -62.97
CA THR A 18 51.70 2.59 -62.68
C THR A 18 51.30 3.10 -61.29
N PHE A 19 50.32 4.00 -61.22
CA PHE A 19 49.65 4.31 -59.96
C PHE A 19 48.79 3.11 -59.53
N PHE A 20 49.26 2.36 -58.54
CA PHE A 20 48.45 1.36 -57.86
C PHE A 20 47.56 2.07 -56.83
N SER A 21 46.28 2.25 -57.15
CA SER A 21 45.29 2.69 -56.16
C SER A 21 45.11 1.57 -55.13
N ILE A 22 45.77 1.70 -53.98
CA ILE A 22 45.56 0.80 -52.85
C ILE A 22 44.18 1.13 -52.28
N SER A 23 43.17 0.35 -52.65
CA SER A 23 41.90 0.32 -51.92
C SER A 23 42.20 -0.16 -50.51
N SER A 24 42.23 0.76 -49.55
CA SER A 24 42.32 0.45 -48.12
C SER A 24 41.07 -0.33 -47.73
N TYR A 25 41.19 -1.66 -47.72
CA TYR A 25 40.17 -2.55 -47.18
C TYR A 25 40.14 -2.36 -45.67
N THR A 26 39.42 -1.34 -45.20
CA THR A 26 39.00 -1.25 -43.80
C THR A 26 38.09 -2.45 -43.56
N PRO A 27 38.47 -3.41 -42.68
CA PRO A 27 37.52 -4.42 -42.26
C PRO A 27 36.38 -3.66 -41.59
N SER A 28 35.17 -3.75 -42.15
CA SER A 28 33.99 -3.36 -41.41
C SER A 28 33.96 -4.25 -40.19
N THR A 29 34.28 -3.71 -39.02
CA THR A 29 33.93 -4.34 -37.75
C THR A 29 32.41 -4.40 -37.74
N GLN A 30 31.85 -5.53 -38.18
CA GLN A 30 30.48 -5.87 -37.88
C GLN A 30 30.40 -5.82 -36.36
N ALA A 31 29.71 -4.81 -35.85
CA ALA A 31 29.32 -4.80 -34.46
C ALA A 31 28.62 -6.14 -34.22
N ASN A 32 29.04 -6.88 -33.20
CA ASN A 32 28.30 -8.07 -32.81
C ASN A 32 26.84 -7.65 -32.65
N PRO A 33 25.87 -8.33 -33.29
CA PRO A 33 24.48 -7.93 -33.20
C PRO A 33 24.09 -7.90 -31.72
N THR A 34 23.85 -6.69 -31.21
CA THR A 34 23.44 -6.47 -29.84
C THR A 34 22.06 -7.08 -29.69
N THR A 35 21.92 -8.08 -28.83
CA THR A 35 20.62 -8.67 -28.53
C THR A 35 19.66 -7.56 -28.11
N PRO A 36 18.55 -7.32 -28.84
CA PRO A 36 17.61 -6.28 -28.51
C PRO A 36 17.04 -6.47 -27.10
N ILE A 37 16.74 -5.36 -26.42
CA ILE A 37 16.22 -5.39 -25.06
C ILE A 37 14.84 -4.73 -25.04
N LEU A 38 13.82 -5.49 -24.64
CA LEU A 38 12.48 -4.96 -24.32
C LEU A 38 12.44 -4.64 -22.82
N TYR A 39 12.22 -3.40 -22.45
CA TYR A 39 12.35 -2.96 -21.06
C TYR A 39 11.28 -1.97 -20.62
N ILE A 40 11.09 -1.90 -19.31
CA ILE A 40 10.24 -0.91 -18.66
C ILE A 40 11.02 0.39 -18.42
N ASP A 41 10.40 1.52 -18.79
CA ASP A 41 10.97 2.85 -18.66
C ASP A 41 9.95 3.84 -18.02
N PRO A 42 10.30 4.54 -16.92
CA PRO A 42 11.53 4.38 -16.14
C PRO A 42 11.58 3.00 -15.44
N PRO A 43 12.78 2.45 -15.17
CA PRO A 43 12.94 1.13 -14.56
C PRO A 43 12.51 1.07 -13.09
N SER A 44 12.44 2.22 -12.40
CA SER A 44 11.83 2.35 -11.09
C SER A 44 10.99 3.62 -11.01
N THR A 45 9.84 3.53 -10.36
CA THR A 45 8.92 4.66 -10.13
C THR A 45 8.47 4.68 -8.68
N THR A 46 8.42 5.87 -8.07
CA THR A 46 7.78 6.08 -6.76
C THR A 46 6.66 7.10 -6.91
N VAL A 47 5.47 6.76 -6.42
CA VAL A 47 4.24 7.57 -6.47
C VAL A 47 3.52 7.49 -5.13
N ASN A 48 2.55 8.38 -4.90
CA ASN A 48 1.68 8.30 -3.72
C ASN A 48 0.45 7.42 -4.03
N ALA A 49 -0.21 6.91 -2.99
CA ALA A 49 -1.51 6.26 -3.14
C ALA A 49 -2.53 7.17 -3.86
N THR A 50 -3.47 6.57 -4.59
CA THR A 50 -4.46 7.23 -5.48
C THR A 50 -3.90 7.94 -6.74
N GLU A 51 -2.59 8.18 -6.83
CA GLU A 51 -1.95 8.89 -7.96
C GLU A 51 -2.05 8.10 -9.28
N THR A 52 -2.26 8.80 -10.41
CA THR A 52 -2.20 8.21 -11.75
C THR A 52 -0.91 8.57 -12.46
N PHE A 53 -0.19 7.57 -12.98
CA PHE A 53 1.12 7.74 -13.62
C PHE A 53 1.23 6.90 -14.91
N ASN A 54 2.27 7.16 -15.70
CA ASN A 54 2.52 6.47 -16.96
C ASN A 54 3.84 5.69 -16.91
N ILE A 55 3.85 4.51 -17.52
CA ILE A 55 5.00 3.64 -17.70
C ILE A 55 5.12 3.29 -19.19
N ASN A 56 6.34 3.29 -19.72
CA ASN A 56 6.61 2.90 -21.10
C ASN A 56 7.16 1.48 -21.18
N ALA A 57 6.65 0.70 -22.14
CA ALA A 57 7.35 -0.47 -22.66
C ALA A 57 8.18 -0.02 -23.87
N THR A 58 9.50 -0.20 -23.80
CA THR A 58 10.47 0.41 -24.71
C THR A 58 11.41 -0.65 -25.28
N ILE A 59 11.73 -0.57 -26.57
CA ILE A 59 12.71 -1.43 -27.22
C ILE A 59 14.05 -0.70 -27.33
N LYS A 60 15.15 -1.44 -27.17
CA LYS A 60 16.52 -0.97 -27.40
C LYS A 60 17.26 -1.82 -28.42
N ASP A 61 17.99 -1.14 -29.31
CA ASP A 61 18.95 -1.66 -30.28
C ASP A 61 18.39 -2.79 -31.19
N VAL A 62 17.12 -2.69 -31.57
CA VAL A 62 16.46 -3.65 -32.47
C VAL A 62 16.80 -3.39 -33.94
N THR A 63 16.80 -4.46 -34.74
CA THR A 63 16.94 -4.40 -36.20
C THR A 63 15.72 -5.03 -36.85
N ASP A 64 15.19 -4.38 -37.89
CA ASP A 64 14.06 -4.80 -38.72
C ASP A 64 12.75 -5.15 -37.98
N LEU A 65 12.44 -4.51 -36.84
CA LEU A 65 11.21 -4.82 -36.08
C LEU A 65 9.96 -4.42 -36.87
N ALA A 66 9.12 -5.40 -37.22
CA ALA A 66 7.85 -5.19 -37.93
C ALA A 66 6.61 -5.63 -37.12
N GLY A 67 6.79 -6.46 -36.09
CA GLY A 67 5.71 -6.82 -35.17
C GLY A 67 6.22 -7.16 -33.78
N TRP A 68 5.38 -6.94 -32.77
CA TRP A 68 5.70 -7.29 -31.39
C TRP A 68 4.45 -7.69 -30.59
N GLU A 69 4.67 -8.50 -29.56
CA GLU A 69 3.70 -8.93 -28.57
C GLU A 69 4.38 -8.92 -27.19
N LEU A 70 3.66 -8.46 -26.15
CA LEU A 70 4.13 -8.52 -24.78
C LEU A 70 2.98 -8.75 -23.80
N LYS A 71 3.27 -9.42 -22.68
CA LYS A 71 2.40 -9.45 -21.51
C LYS A 71 3.14 -8.82 -20.33
N LEU A 72 2.45 -7.89 -19.67
CA LEU A 72 2.93 -7.19 -18.48
C LEU A 72 2.08 -7.61 -17.28
N TYR A 73 2.74 -8.05 -16.21
CA TYR A 73 2.13 -8.50 -14.96
C TYR A 73 2.53 -7.59 -13.80
N TYR A 74 1.59 -7.33 -12.90
CA TYR A 74 1.75 -6.45 -11.72
C TYR A 74 0.78 -6.90 -10.62
N ARG A 75 1.06 -6.57 -9.35
CA ARG A 75 0.19 -6.88 -8.21
C ARG A 75 -1.06 -6.00 -8.24
N ASN A 76 -2.22 -6.63 -8.26
CA ASN A 76 -3.51 -5.94 -8.35
C ASN A 76 -3.95 -5.26 -7.05
N SER A 77 -3.35 -5.62 -5.91
CA SER A 77 -3.53 -4.92 -4.63
C SER A 77 -2.76 -3.59 -4.55
N ILE A 78 -1.78 -3.36 -5.43
CA ILE A 78 -0.91 -2.16 -5.41
C ILE A 78 -1.24 -1.22 -6.56
N LEU A 79 -1.50 -1.76 -7.76
CA LEU A 79 -1.80 -0.98 -8.97
C LEU A 79 -3.05 -1.50 -9.69
N ALA A 80 -3.79 -0.58 -10.28
CA ALA A 80 -4.81 -0.85 -11.30
C ALA A 80 -4.36 -0.23 -12.63
N ALA A 81 -4.34 -1.01 -13.69
CA ALA A 81 -4.15 -0.50 -15.04
C ALA A 81 -5.43 0.21 -15.51
N VAL A 82 -5.26 1.37 -16.15
CA VAL A 82 -6.36 2.26 -16.60
C VAL A 82 -6.52 2.21 -18.12
N LYS A 83 -5.40 2.30 -18.86
CA LYS A 83 -5.37 2.17 -20.33
C LYS A 83 -3.96 1.82 -20.82
N ALA A 84 -3.87 1.33 -22.05
CA ALA A 84 -2.63 1.28 -22.82
C ALA A 84 -2.81 2.01 -24.15
N THR A 85 -1.75 2.65 -24.62
CA THR A 85 -1.71 3.40 -25.89
C THR A 85 -0.46 3.04 -26.67
N GLU A 86 -0.60 2.94 -27.99
CA GLU A 86 0.51 2.64 -28.89
C GLU A 86 1.57 3.76 -28.90
N GLY A 87 2.83 3.39 -28.70
CA GLY A 87 3.96 4.29 -28.77
C GLY A 87 4.31 4.74 -30.19
N PRO A 88 5.28 5.65 -30.34
CA PRO A 88 5.69 6.18 -31.64
C PRO A 88 6.65 5.26 -32.42
N PHE A 89 7.29 4.26 -31.78
CA PHE A 89 8.43 3.58 -32.40
C PHE A 89 8.08 2.92 -33.74
N LEU A 90 7.05 2.07 -33.76
CA LEU A 90 6.70 1.30 -34.95
C LEU A 90 6.08 2.18 -36.05
N LYS A 91 5.41 3.28 -35.69
CA LYS A 91 4.85 4.27 -36.63
C LYS A 91 5.88 4.94 -37.53
N GLN A 92 7.18 4.84 -37.21
CA GLN A 92 8.26 5.27 -38.09
C GLN A 92 8.34 4.45 -39.39
N GLY A 93 7.91 3.19 -39.37
CA GLY A 93 7.90 2.30 -40.55
C GLY A 93 6.66 2.42 -41.44
N GLY A 94 5.58 3.07 -40.96
CA GLY A 94 4.36 3.26 -41.72
C GLY A 94 3.09 3.17 -40.88
N SER A 95 1.99 2.75 -41.52
CA SER A 95 0.73 2.50 -40.81
C SER A 95 0.84 1.23 -39.96
N THR A 96 0.24 1.25 -38.78
CA THR A 96 0.29 0.16 -37.79
C THR A 96 -1.12 -0.31 -37.42
N ALA A 97 -1.20 -1.53 -36.89
CA ALA A 97 -2.38 -2.02 -36.18
C ALA A 97 -1.97 -2.44 -34.76
N PHE A 98 -2.42 -1.66 -33.77
CA PHE A 98 -2.22 -1.90 -32.34
C PHE A 98 -3.47 -2.50 -31.71
N PHE A 99 -3.30 -3.56 -30.92
CA PHE A 99 -4.39 -4.22 -30.21
C PHE A 99 -4.05 -4.44 -28.74
N THR A 100 -5.00 -4.09 -27.89
CA THR A 100 -5.06 -4.58 -26.51
C THR A 100 -5.83 -5.90 -26.53
N VAL A 101 -5.12 -7.02 -26.42
CA VAL A 101 -5.69 -8.38 -26.51
C VAL A 101 -6.38 -8.76 -25.21
N ASP A 102 -5.79 -8.39 -24.07
CA ASP A 102 -6.34 -8.53 -22.73
C ASP A 102 -5.91 -7.35 -21.85
N PHE A 103 -6.79 -6.92 -20.96
CA PHE A 103 -6.56 -5.78 -20.07
C PHE A 103 -7.34 -6.00 -18.78
N ASN A 104 -6.80 -6.86 -17.92
CA ASN A 104 -7.53 -7.42 -16.80
C ASN A 104 -6.77 -7.18 -15.49
N ASN A 105 -7.29 -6.26 -14.67
CA ASN A 105 -6.78 -5.98 -13.32
C ASN A 105 -6.89 -7.21 -12.38
N ASN A 106 -7.75 -8.17 -12.69
CA ASN A 106 -7.98 -9.38 -11.90
C ASN A 106 -7.70 -10.64 -12.74
N TYR A 107 -6.52 -10.70 -13.37
CA TYR A 107 -6.09 -11.87 -14.14
C TYR A 107 -5.98 -13.13 -13.28
N ASN A 108 -5.53 -12.98 -12.03
CA ASN A 108 -5.66 -13.99 -10.99
C ASN A 108 -5.87 -13.32 -9.61
N THR A 109 -5.81 -14.09 -8.53
CA THR A 109 -6.05 -13.61 -7.15
C THR A 109 -5.06 -12.57 -6.64
N THR A 110 -3.91 -12.39 -7.30
CA THR A 110 -2.80 -11.54 -6.82
C THR A 110 -2.22 -10.61 -7.88
N HIS A 111 -2.55 -10.82 -9.16
CA HIS A 111 -1.96 -10.08 -10.27
C HIS A 111 -3.00 -9.66 -11.31
N GLY A 112 -2.81 -8.46 -11.84
CA GLY A 112 -3.37 -8.03 -13.10
C GLY A 112 -2.48 -8.42 -14.29
N ARG A 113 -3.04 -8.37 -15.49
CA ARG A 113 -2.33 -8.61 -16.75
C ARG A 113 -2.75 -7.59 -17.81
N ILE A 114 -1.78 -7.08 -18.53
CA ILE A 114 -1.96 -6.32 -19.77
C ILE A 114 -1.30 -7.11 -20.90
N TRP A 115 -2.02 -7.40 -21.97
CA TRP A 115 -1.51 -8.11 -23.14
C TRP A 115 -1.68 -7.22 -24.38
N LEU A 116 -0.56 -6.79 -24.96
CA LEU A 116 -0.52 -5.87 -26.09
C LEU A 116 0.19 -6.52 -27.28
N THR A 117 -0.26 -6.17 -28.48
CA THR A 117 0.45 -6.46 -29.72
C THR A 117 0.35 -5.28 -30.69
N CYS A 118 1.36 -5.11 -31.53
CA CYS A 118 1.32 -4.18 -32.66
C CYS A 118 2.09 -4.72 -33.85
N THR A 119 1.67 -4.38 -35.07
CA THR A 119 2.37 -4.74 -36.30
C THR A 119 2.29 -3.64 -37.35
N LEU A 120 3.30 -3.56 -38.22
CA LEU A 120 3.29 -2.77 -39.45
C LEU A 120 2.31 -3.35 -40.47
N LEU A 121 1.64 -2.47 -41.20
CA LEU A 121 0.69 -2.85 -42.24
C LEU A 121 1.31 -2.71 -43.65
N GLY A 122 1.15 -3.76 -44.45
CA GLY A 122 1.67 -3.85 -45.82
C GLY A 122 3.07 -4.45 -45.89
N ASN A 123 3.61 -4.54 -47.11
CA ASN A 123 4.94 -5.10 -47.37
C ASN A 123 6.01 -4.00 -47.26
N VAL A 124 6.35 -3.64 -46.03
CA VAL A 124 7.33 -2.59 -45.67
C VAL A 124 8.46 -3.18 -44.84
N SER A 125 9.65 -2.56 -44.87
CA SER A 125 10.76 -2.90 -43.98
C SER A 125 10.42 -2.55 -42.52
N GLY A 126 11.00 -3.27 -41.58
CA GLY A 126 10.85 -3.02 -40.16
C GLY A 126 11.67 -1.82 -39.67
N VAL A 127 11.41 -1.40 -38.44
CA VAL A 127 12.06 -0.24 -37.81
C VAL A 127 13.31 -0.68 -37.06
N ASN A 128 14.38 0.12 -37.21
CA ASN A 128 15.66 -0.09 -36.53
C ASN A 128 15.83 0.90 -35.36
N GLY A 129 16.63 0.53 -34.36
CA GLY A 129 17.06 1.40 -33.27
C GLY A 129 16.30 1.16 -31.96
N SER A 130 15.95 2.25 -31.28
CA SER A 130 15.40 2.23 -29.92
C SER A 130 14.21 3.18 -29.80
N GLY A 131 13.22 2.86 -28.98
CA GLY A 131 12.08 3.74 -28.70
C GLY A 131 10.87 3.05 -28.08
N THR A 132 9.88 3.84 -27.68
CA THR A 132 8.70 3.36 -26.96
C THR A 132 7.73 2.62 -27.87
N LEU A 133 7.41 1.37 -27.51
CA LEU A 133 6.43 0.51 -28.17
C LEU A 133 5.00 0.81 -27.69
N ALA A 134 4.82 1.02 -26.38
CA ALA A 134 3.54 1.36 -25.77
C ALA A 134 3.72 2.17 -24.49
N THR A 135 2.74 3.01 -24.17
CA THR A 135 2.61 3.70 -22.88
C THR A 135 1.36 3.18 -22.16
N ILE A 136 1.55 2.70 -20.93
CA ILE A 136 0.52 2.20 -20.03
C ILE A 136 0.27 3.26 -18.96
N THR A 137 -1.00 3.59 -18.71
CA THR A 137 -1.40 4.40 -17.56
C THR A 137 -1.86 3.49 -16.43
N PHE A 138 -1.28 3.68 -15.24
CA PHE A 138 -1.68 3.03 -13.99
C PHE A 138 -2.29 4.04 -13.02
N GLN A 139 -3.10 3.51 -12.11
CA GLN A 139 -3.54 4.17 -10.87
C GLN A 139 -2.95 3.41 -9.69
N ALA A 140 -2.34 4.13 -8.75
CA ALA A 140 -1.91 3.59 -7.47
C ALA A 140 -3.14 3.29 -6.58
N VAL A 141 -3.21 2.07 -6.04
CA VAL A 141 -4.36 1.58 -5.26
C VAL A 141 -4.08 1.65 -3.77
N ALA A 142 -2.97 1.05 -3.33
CA ALA A 142 -2.54 1.04 -1.93
C ALA A 142 -1.00 0.99 -1.82
N GLY A 143 -0.47 1.43 -0.69
CA GLY A 143 0.95 1.42 -0.36
C GLY A 143 1.62 0.04 -0.49
N GLY A 144 2.86 0.03 -1.00
CA GLY A 144 3.67 -1.17 -1.15
C GLY A 144 4.45 -1.23 -2.46
N ASN A 145 4.97 -2.41 -2.80
CA ASN A 145 5.84 -2.62 -3.96
C ASN A 145 5.24 -3.61 -4.97
N THR A 146 5.44 -3.35 -6.25
CA THR A 146 5.17 -4.32 -7.32
C THR A 146 6.19 -4.21 -8.45
N ALA A 147 6.71 -5.38 -8.83
CA ALA A 147 7.35 -5.56 -10.12
C ALA A 147 6.36 -5.30 -11.25
N LEU A 148 6.87 -4.81 -12.37
CA LEU A 148 6.24 -4.70 -13.67
C LEU A 148 6.92 -5.72 -14.58
N HIS A 149 6.45 -6.96 -14.50
CA HIS A 149 7.13 -8.13 -15.06
C HIS A 149 6.75 -8.38 -16.53
N LEU A 150 7.73 -8.35 -17.42
CA LEU A 150 7.60 -8.63 -18.86
C LEU A 150 7.82 -10.11 -19.15
N ALA A 151 6.76 -10.79 -19.57
CA ALA A 151 6.78 -12.21 -19.93
C ALA A 151 5.97 -12.51 -21.20
N ASP A 152 6.13 -13.72 -21.74
CA ASP A 152 5.55 -14.18 -23.00
C ASP A 152 5.76 -13.18 -24.16
N THR A 153 6.97 -12.60 -24.25
CA THR A 153 7.29 -11.55 -25.22
C THR A 153 7.75 -12.12 -26.56
N VAL A 154 7.27 -11.54 -27.66
CA VAL A 154 7.62 -11.94 -29.03
C VAL A 154 7.95 -10.69 -29.83
N LEU A 155 9.04 -10.75 -30.60
CA LEU A 155 9.40 -9.75 -31.59
C LEU A 155 9.53 -10.44 -32.95
N GLY A 156 9.04 -9.81 -34.02
CA GLY A 156 9.07 -10.34 -35.39
C GLY A 156 9.69 -9.35 -36.38
N ASP A 157 10.52 -9.86 -37.29
CA ASP A 157 11.10 -9.08 -38.38
C ASP A 157 10.10 -8.83 -39.54
N SER A 158 10.50 -8.08 -40.57
CA SER A 158 9.61 -7.78 -41.71
C SER A 158 9.31 -8.98 -42.62
N GLN A 159 9.93 -10.13 -42.39
CA GLN A 159 9.60 -11.41 -43.02
C GLN A 159 8.89 -12.38 -42.05
N ALA A 160 8.47 -11.88 -40.87
CA ALA A 160 7.83 -12.62 -39.79
C ALA A 160 8.68 -13.73 -39.13
N ASN A 161 10.02 -13.67 -39.23
CA ASN A 161 10.88 -14.51 -38.41
C ASN A 161 11.00 -13.94 -36.98
N PRO A 162 11.18 -14.78 -35.94
CA PRO A 162 11.35 -14.30 -34.57
C PRO A 162 12.70 -13.59 -34.37
N ILE A 163 12.66 -12.43 -33.73
CA ILE A 163 13.85 -11.71 -33.27
C ILE A 163 14.14 -12.12 -31.82
N ASN A 164 15.26 -12.80 -31.61
CA ASN A 164 15.77 -13.12 -30.27
C ASN A 164 16.07 -11.82 -29.49
N HIS A 165 15.57 -11.72 -28.27
CA HIS A 165 15.70 -10.54 -27.42
C HIS A 165 15.78 -10.93 -25.93
N THR A 166 16.07 -9.97 -25.07
CA THR A 166 15.97 -10.12 -23.60
C THR A 166 14.98 -9.12 -23.03
N THR A 167 14.42 -9.41 -21.85
CA THR A 167 13.55 -8.48 -21.11
C THR A 167 14.26 -7.90 -19.88
N ASN A 168 13.95 -6.64 -19.56
CA ASN A 168 14.27 -6.03 -18.27
C ASN A 168 12.96 -5.50 -17.64
N ASP A 169 12.59 -6.05 -16.49
CA ASP A 169 11.43 -5.63 -15.73
C ASP A 169 11.60 -4.22 -15.14
N GLY A 170 10.49 -3.63 -14.68
CA GLY A 170 10.50 -2.42 -13.86
C GLY A 170 9.95 -2.68 -12.46
N GLU A 171 10.04 -1.68 -11.59
CA GLU A 171 9.50 -1.71 -10.22
C GLU A 171 8.69 -0.43 -9.94
N VAL A 172 7.57 -0.57 -9.24
CA VAL A 172 6.80 0.57 -8.70
C VAL A 172 6.70 0.45 -7.19
N THR A 173 6.99 1.55 -6.52
CA THR A 173 6.75 1.75 -5.09
C THR A 173 5.62 2.76 -4.93
N VAL A 174 4.53 2.35 -4.28
CA VAL A 174 3.46 3.25 -3.84
C VAL A 174 3.74 3.62 -2.39
N ILE A 175 3.86 4.91 -2.10
CA ILE A 175 3.88 5.44 -0.75
C ILE A 175 2.42 5.44 -0.27
N GLY A 176 2.14 4.63 0.76
CA GLY A 176 0.83 4.56 1.40
C GLY A 176 0.55 5.78 2.29
N VAL A 177 -0.68 5.84 2.78
CA VAL A 177 -1.16 6.82 3.76
C VAL A 177 -1.38 6.09 5.08
N HIS A 178 -0.73 6.62 6.13
CA HIS A 178 -0.88 6.20 7.51
C HIS A 178 -1.85 7.15 8.23
N ASP A 179 -2.83 6.62 8.95
CA ASP A 179 -3.95 7.37 9.54
C ASP A 179 -4.67 6.53 10.62
N LEU A 180 -4.43 6.81 11.91
CA LEU A 180 -4.90 6.01 13.07
C LEU A 180 -5.80 6.82 14.04
N ALA A 181 -7.11 6.74 13.82
CA ALA A 181 -8.10 7.45 14.61
C ALA A 181 -8.50 6.71 15.90
N VAL A 182 -8.74 7.48 16.97
CA VAL A 182 -9.60 7.05 18.10
C VAL A 182 -10.97 7.68 17.90
N THR A 183 -11.95 6.87 17.49
CA THR A 183 -13.26 7.38 17.06
C THR A 183 -14.29 7.46 18.20
N ASN A 184 -14.06 6.75 19.31
CA ASN A 184 -14.92 6.80 20.50
C ASN A 184 -14.20 6.34 21.77
N VAL A 185 -14.52 6.96 22.91
CA VAL A 185 -14.20 6.47 24.26
C VAL A 185 -15.46 6.54 25.10
N ASN A 186 -16.01 5.37 25.46
CA ASN A 186 -17.25 5.21 26.19
C ASN A 186 -17.01 4.41 27.49
N PRO A 187 -16.85 5.09 28.64
CA PRO A 187 -16.89 4.46 29.95
C PRO A 187 -18.24 3.78 30.19
N LEU A 188 -18.27 2.57 30.78
CA LEU A 188 -19.53 1.85 31.00
C LEU A 188 -20.36 2.39 32.19
N LYS A 189 -19.73 3.19 33.06
CA LYS A 189 -20.29 3.84 34.25
C LYS A 189 -19.85 5.31 34.24
N THR A 190 -20.52 6.19 34.98
CA THR A 190 -20.06 7.58 35.19
C THR A 190 -19.57 7.84 36.61
N ILE A 191 -19.80 6.89 37.53
CA ILE A 191 -19.41 6.92 38.93
C ILE A 191 -18.77 5.58 39.26
N VAL A 192 -17.67 5.58 40.03
CA VAL A 192 -16.98 4.39 40.49
C VAL A 192 -16.37 4.60 41.87
N GLY A 193 -16.51 3.60 42.75
CA GLY A 193 -15.87 3.62 44.07
C GLY A 193 -14.34 3.50 43.97
N GLN A 194 -13.62 4.23 44.81
CA GLN A 194 -12.16 4.12 44.91
C GLN A 194 -11.71 2.69 45.25
N SER A 195 -10.63 2.22 44.63
CA SER A 195 -10.15 0.82 44.68
C SER A 195 -11.02 -0.22 43.96
N TYR A 196 -12.07 0.19 43.25
CA TYR A 196 -12.78 -0.70 42.34
C TYR A 196 -12.19 -0.60 40.92
N THR A 197 -12.48 -1.61 40.10
CA THR A 197 -12.18 -1.59 38.67
C THR A 197 -13.35 -1.02 37.88
N MET A 198 -13.06 -0.55 36.67
CA MET A 198 -14.06 -0.03 35.75
C MET A 198 -13.71 -0.39 34.31
N HIS A 199 -14.73 -0.77 33.55
CA HIS A 199 -14.60 -1.08 32.13
C HIS A 199 -14.89 0.16 31.26
N ILE A 200 -14.03 0.41 30.27
CA ILE A 200 -14.12 1.51 29.31
C ILE A 200 -13.98 0.94 27.90
N ASN A 201 -14.99 1.15 27.05
CA ASN A 201 -14.93 0.77 25.64
C ASN A 201 -14.21 1.88 24.85
N VAL A 202 -13.20 1.50 24.08
CA VAL A 202 -12.50 2.40 23.16
C VAL A 202 -12.64 1.85 21.74
N THR A 203 -13.11 2.69 20.83
CA THR A 203 -13.18 2.38 19.40
C THR A 203 -12.03 3.07 18.69
N VAL A 204 -11.28 2.29 17.92
CA VAL A 204 -10.18 2.76 17.07
C VAL A 204 -10.43 2.34 15.63
N GLU A 205 -9.82 3.06 14.70
CA GLU A 205 -9.95 2.82 13.26
C GLU A 205 -8.61 3.09 12.57
N ASN A 206 -8.25 2.25 11.61
CA ASN A 206 -7.19 2.54 10.66
C ASN A 206 -7.87 3.07 9.39
N GLN A 207 -7.77 4.38 9.17
CA GLN A 207 -8.35 5.07 8.02
C GLN A 207 -7.37 5.09 6.82
N GLY A 208 -6.13 4.63 7.04
CA GLY A 208 -5.07 4.53 6.05
C GLY A 208 -5.23 3.36 5.07
N ASP A 209 -4.28 3.26 4.13
CA ASP A 209 -4.26 2.23 3.07
C ASP A 209 -3.31 1.04 3.37
N LEU A 210 -2.65 1.06 4.53
CA LEU A 210 -1.71 0.04 4.99
C LEU A 210 -2.27 -0.78 6.16
N THR A 211 -1.67 -1.94 6.43
CA THR A 211 -1.94 -2.72 7.66
C THR A 211 -0.94 -2.29 8.73
N GLU A 212 -1.45 -1.95 9.91
CA GLU A 212 -0.71 -1.18 10.90
C GLU A 212 -0.81 -1.83 12.28
N THR A 213 0.29 -1.81 13.01
CA THR A 213 0.38 -2.27 14.40
C THR A 213 0.82 -1.08 15.25
N PHE A 214 0.04 -0.73 16.26
CA PHE A 214 0.21 0.47 17.06
C PHE A 214 -0.16 0.23 18.53
N ASN A 215 0.35 1.09 19.41
CA ASN A 215 -0.06 1.10 20.81
C ASN A 215 -1.29 1.98 20.99
N LEU A 216 -2.30 1.50 21.72
CA LEU A 216 -3.39 2.30 22.24
C LEU A 216 -3.18 2.49 23.74
N THR A 217 -3.21 3.72 24.23
CA THR A 217 -3.10 4.04 25.66
C THR A 217 -4.34 4.75 26.14
N LEU A 218 -4.91 4.26 27.24
CA LEU A 218 -6.04 4.86 27.95
C LEU A 218 -5.50 5.70 29.12
N TYR A 219 -6.08 6.88 29.34
CA TYR A 219 -5.70 7.84 30.36
C TYR A 219 -6.87 8.22 31.27
N ALA A 220 -6.55 8.46 32.53
CA ALA A 220 -7.38 9.22 33.45
C ALA A 220 -6.61 10.51 33.82
N ASN A 221 -7.17 11.66 33.45
CA ASN A 221 -6.48 12.95 33.39
C ASN A 221 -5.18 12.86 32.55
N THR A 222 -4.02 12.88 33.20
CA THR A 222 -2.69 12.73 32.55
C THR A 222 -2.01 11.39 32.85
N THR A 223 -2.62 10.54 33.67
CA THR A 223 -2.05 9.26 34.10
C THR A 223 -2.48 8.16 33.14
N ALA A 224 -1.51 7.45 32.54
CA ALA A 224 -1.80 6.26 31.75
C ALA A 224 -2.29 5.13 32.66
N ILE A 225 -3.48 4.59 32.37
CA ILE A 225 -4.17 3.57 33.18
C ILE A 225 -4.23 2.20 32.52
N ASN A 226 -4.14 2.16 31.18
CA ASN A 226 -4.04 0.91 30.43
C ASN A 226 -3.27 1.16 29.12
N GLN A 227 -2.54 0.17 28.64
CA GLN A 227 -1.90 0.20 27.32
C GLN A 227 -1.96 -1.19 26.69
N THR A 228 -2.29 -1.24 25.41
CA THR A 228 -2.35 -2.47 24.62
C THR A 228 -1.87 -2.24 23.20
N GLU A 229 -1.39 -3.28 22.54
CA GLU A 229 -0.97 -3.25 21.14
C GLU A 229 -2.09 -3.82 20.27
N ILE A 230 -2.43 -3.12 19.18
CA ILE A 230 -3.51 -3.46 18.27
C ILE A 230 -2.94 -3.54 16.86
N THR A 231 -3.40 -4.52 16.06
CA THR A 231 -3.15 -4.57 14.62
C THR A 231 -4.47 -4.42 13.86
N LEU A 232 -4.53 -3.45 12.95
CA LEU A 232 -5.68 -3.22 12.07
C LEU A 232 -5.24 -3.23 10.61
N THR A 233 -6.00 -3.93 9.76
CA THR A 233 -5.90 -3.77 8.30
C THR A 233 -6.48 -2.41 7.89
N SER A 234 -6.06 -1.89 6.74
CA SER A 234 -6.65 -0.70 6.11
C SER A 234 -8.18 -0.72 6.15
N GLY A 235 -8.77 0.42 6.52
CA GLY A 235 -10.21 0.63 6.60
C GLY A 235 -10.94 -0.19 7.67
N ALA A 236 -10.22 -0.84 8.60
CA ALA A 236 -10.83 -1.61 9.68
C ALA A 236 -10.96 -0.79 10.95
N SER A 237 -12.10 -0.96 11.62
CA SER A 237 -12.34 -0.46 12.98
C SER A 237 -12.57 -1.61 13.96
N THR A 238 -12.18 -1.42 15.21
CA THR A 238 -12.50 -2.34 16.31
C THR A 238 -12.85 -1.56 17.57
N THR A 239 -13.72 -2.13 18.40
CA THR A 239 -13.96 -1.66 19.77
C THR A 239 -13.35 -2.66 20.73
N ILE A 240 -12.50 -2.18 21.63
CA ILE A 240 -11.93 -2.98 22.72
C ILE A 240 -12.43 -2.47 24.07
N THR A 241 -12.52 -3.37 25.05
CA THR A 241 -12.82 -3.02 26.43
C THR A 241 -11.53 -3.02 27.24
N LEU A 242 -11.17 -1.88 27.80
CA LEU A 242 -10.01 -1.69 28.67
C LEU A 242 -10.46 -1.52 30.12
N ILE A 243 -9.60 -1.95 31.06
CA ILE A 243 -9.87 -1.87 32.51
C ILE A 243 -9.06 -0.73 33.12
N TRP A 244 -9.73 0.13 33.88
CA TRP A 244 -9.15 1.09 34.80
C TRP A 244 -9.20 0.51 36.22
N ASN A 245 -8.09 0.59 36.96
CA ASN A 245 -8.05 0.36 38.41
C ASN A 245 -7.94 1.71 39.14
N THR A 246 -8.87 1.99 40.06
CA THR A 246 -8.98 3.28 40.74
C THR A 246 -8.25 3.36 42.09
N THR A 247 -7.55 2.31 42.55
CA THR A 247 -6.90 2.25 43.88
C THR A 247 -6.01 3.46 44.19
N ASP A 248 -5.17 3.87 43.25
CA ASP A 248 -4.21 4.97 43.42
C ASP A 248 -4.77 6.33 42.95
N PHE A 249 -6.06 6.42 42.62
CA PHE A 249 -6.72 7.64 42.16
C PHE A 249 -7.45 8.32 43.32
N ALA A 250 -7.21 9.61 43.51
CA ALA A 250 -7.98 10.41 44.46
C ALA A 250 -9.45 10.51 44.02
N LYS A 251 -10.36 10.67 44.99
CA LYS A 251 -11.77 10.97 44.71
C LYS A 251 -11.90 12.32 43.98
N GLY A 252 -12.98 12.47 43.21
CA GLY A 252 -13.24 13.60 42.33
C GLY A 252 -13.33 13.21 40.85
N ASN A 253 -13.55 14.21 40.00
CA ASN A 253 -13.75 14.01 38.58
C ASN A 253 -12.44 13.77 37.82
N HIS A 254 -12.39 12.70 37.04
CA HIS A 254 -11.30 12.36 36.12
C HIS A 254 -11.81 12.45 34.68
N THR A 255 -11.08 13.19 33.84
CA THR A 255 -11.33 13.20 32.39
C THR A 255 -10.75 11.92 31.80
N ILE A 256 -11.58 11.14 31.09
CA ILE A 256 -11.12 9.90 30.44
C ILE A 256 -10.79 10.19 28.98
N SER A 257 -9.62 9.76 28.52
CA SER A 257 -9.22 9.88 27.12
C SER A 257 -8.44 8.65 26.66
N ALA A 258 -8.37 8.43 25.35
CA ALA A 258 -7.51 7.41 24.77
C ALA A 258 -6.70 8.00 23.61
N TYR A 259 -5.51 7.42 23.41
CA TYR A 259 -4.52 7.87 22.43
C TYR A 259 -3.98 6.69 21.62
N ALA A 260 -4.21 6.69 20.32
CA ALA A 260 -3.53 5.83 19.36
C ALA A 260 -2.14 6.43 19.07
N TRP A 261 -1.07 5.71 19.42
CA TRP A 261 0.28 6.20 19.20
C TRP A 261 0.60 6.22 17.70
N PRO A 262 0.95 7.39 17.13
CA PRO A 262 1.16 7.50 15.71
C PRO A 262 2.43 6.76 15.27
N ILE A 263 2.38 6.19 14.07
CA ILE A 263 3.47 5.43 13.46
C ILE A 263 4.34 6.31 12.55
N GLN A 264 5.50 5.77 12.14
CA GLN A 264 6.43 6.54 11.32
C GLN A 264 5.86 6.81 9.92
N GLY A 265 5.57 8.08 9.63
CA GLY A 265 5.05 8.53 8.33
C GLY A 265 3.58 8.97 8.37
N GLU A 266 2.92 8.76 9.51
CA GLU A 266 1.61 9.34 9.82
C GLU A 266 1.72 10.88 9.92
N THR A 267 0.75 11.58 9.32
CA THR A 267 0.81 13.05 9.15
C THR A 267 -0.48 13.77 9.47
N ASP A 268 -1.64 13.13 9.29
CA ASP A 268 -2.79 13.48 10.11
C ASP A 268 -2.62 12.76 11.44
N THR A 269 -2.64 13.51 12.54
CA THR A 269 -2.59 12.95 13.90
C THR A 269 -3.61 13.61 14.82
N ALA A 270 -4.64 14.24 14.24
CA ALA A 270 -5.53 15.15 14.96
C ALA A 270 -6.62 14.40 15.76
N ASP A 271 -7.02 13.21 15.31
CA ASP A 271 -8.05 12.36 15.89
C ASP A 271 -7.50 11.07 16.54
N ASN A 272 -6.18 10.85 16.51
CA ASN A 272 -5.47 9.89 17.36
C ASN A 272 -5.78 10.07 18.85
N THR A 273 -6.28 11.23 19.28
CA THR A 273 -6.72 11.48 20.66
C THR A 273 -8.21 11.72 20.72
N TYR A 274 -8.94 10.86 21.43
CA TYR A 274 -10.33 11.12 21.81
C TYR A 274 -10.41 11.43 23.29
N ILE A 275 -11.01 12.57 23.63
CA ILE A 275 -11.28 12.99 25.02
C ILE A 275 -12.77 12.86 25.27
N ASN A 276 -13.15 11.95 26.17
CA ASN A 276 -14.52 11.82 26.65
C ASN A 276 -14.81 12.79 27.81
N GLY A 277 -16.06 12.82 28.27
CA GLY A 277 -16.45 13.46 29.52
C GLY A 277 -15.82 12.86 30.78
N LEU A 278 -16.34 13.33 31.91
CA LEU A 278 -15.84 13.01 33.24
C LEU A 278 -16.39 11.67 33.75
N VAL A 279 -15.55 10.94 34.48
CA VAL A 279 -15.96 9.88 35.41
C VAL A 279 -15.61 10.33 36.83
N LEU A 280 -16.55 10.21 37.74
CA LEU A 280 -16.34 10.49 39.16
C LEU A 280 -15.77 9.26 39.86
N VAL A 281 -14.61 9.41 40.50
CA VAL A 281 -14.14 8.46 41.53
C VAL A 281 -14.67 8.96 42.89
N THR A 282 -15.34 8.10 43.65
CA THR A 282 -15.94 8.47 44.95
C THR A 282 -15.75 7.38 46.01
N ILE A 283 -16.47 7.44 47.12
CA ILE A 283 -16.51 6.39 48.16
C ILE A 283 -17.12 5.12 47.55
N PRO A 284 -16.60 3.91 47.82
CA PRO A 284 -17.30 2.68 47.47
C PRO A 284 -18.71 2.66 48.08
N GLY A 285 -19.74 2.51 47.25
CA GLY A 285 -21.13 2.50 47.70
C GLY A 285 -21.91 3.81 47.47
N ASP A 286 -21.22 4.92 47.23
CA ASP A 286 -21.80 6.15 46.67
C ASP A 286 -22.08 5.89 45.18
N VAL A 287 -23.37 5.82 44.82
CA VAL A 287 -23.85 5.53 43.45
C VAL A 287 -24.42 6.75 42.74
N ASP A 288 -24.40 7.93 43.38
CA ASP A 288 -24.93 9.16 42.79
C ASP A 288 -24.02 10.38 42.75
N GLY A 289 -22.92 10.32 43.49
CA GLY A 289 -21.77 11.18 43.39
C GLY A 289 -21.83 12.43 44.25
N ASP A 290 -22.62 12.43 45.32
CA ASP A 290 -22.70 13.55 46.27
C ASP A 290 -21.70 13.49 47.44
N PHE A 291 -20.89 12.41 47.48
CA PHE A 291 -19.79 12.16 48.43
C PHE A 291 -20.22 11.77 49.86
N ASP A 292 -21.45 11.28 50.06
CA ASP A 292 -21.75 10.40 51.18
C ASP A 292 -22.31 9.04 50.74
N VAL A 293 -22.55 8.12 51.69
CA VAL A 293 -23.19 6.83 51.44
C VAL A 293 -24.37 6.70 52.39
N ASP A 294 -25.56 7.12 51.95
CA ASP A 294 -26.73 7.21 52.81
C ASP A 294 -27.95 6.39 52.33
N ILE A 295 -29.15 6.75 52.77
CA ILE A 295 -30.37 6.06 52.36
C ILE A 295 -30.72 6.28 50.88
N TYR A 296 -30.27 7.36 50.25
CA TYR A 296 -30.54 7.66 48.84
C TYR A 296 -29.77 6.72 47.90
N ASP A 297 -28.52 6.35 48.20
CA ASP A 297 -27.79 5.30 47.46
C ASP A 297 -28.51 3.96 47.51
N VAL A 298 -28.84 3.54 48.74
CA VAL A 298 -29.57 2.29 48.97
C VAL A 298 -30.92 2.31 48.26
N VAL A 299 -31.62 3.44 48.26
CA VAL A 299 -32.90 3.63 47.54
C VAL A 299 -32.71 3.64 46.03
N LYS A 300 -31.59 4.14 45.49
CA LYS A 300 -31.29 4.08 44.05
C LYS A 300 -31.05 2.65 43.58
N ILE A 301 -30.23 1.87 44.30
CA ILE A 301 -30.00 0.45 43.98
C ILE A 301 -31.30 -0.35 44.16
N THR A 302 -31.96 -0.24 45.31
CA THR A 302 -33.17 -1.03 45.60
C THR A 302 -34.39 -0.62 44.79
N GLY A 303 -34.43 0.62 44.27
CA GLY A 303 -35.48 1.11 43.38
C GLY A 303 -35.53 0.42 42.02
N ILE A 304 -34.41 -0.19 41.58
CA ILE A 304 -34.29 -0.98 40.35
C ILE A 304 -33.89 -2.44 40.61
N TYR A 305 -34.15 -2.93 41.83
CA TYR A 305 -33.77 -4.27 42.27
C TYR A 305 -34.33 -5.37 41.35
N GLY A 306 -33.46 -6.27 40.89
CA GLY A 306 -33.78 -7.36 39.97
C GLY A 306 -33.76 -6.99 38.49
N SER A 307 -33.47 -5.73 38.13
CA SER A 307 -33.19 -5.33 36.74
C SER A 307 -31.85 -5.91 36.27
N LYS A 308 -31.73 -6.10 34.96
CA LYS A 308 -30.52 -6.57 34.28
C LYS A 308 -30.14 -5.58 33.19
N LYS A 309 -28.91 -5.62 32.69
CA LYS A 309 -28.38 -4.74 31.63
C LYS A 309 -29.21 -4.65 30.33
N THR A 310 -30.12 -5.59 30.08
CA THR A 310 -31.06 -5.54 28.95
C THR A 310 -32.31 -4.69 29.20
N ASP A 311 -32.57 -4.32 30.45
CA ASP A 311 -33.80 -3.72 30.90
C ASP A 311 -33.69 -2.19 30.90
N PRO A 312 -34.70 -1.43 30.44
CA PRO A 312 -34.62 0.03 30.28
C PRO A 312 -34.29 0.83 31.56
N GLU A 313 -34.61 0.28 32.73
CA GLU A 313 -34.38 0.87 34.05
C GLU A 313 -32.99 0.59 34.64
N PHE A 314 -32.19 -0.29 34.01
CA PHE A 314 -30.86 -0.65 34.54
C PHE A 314 -29.92 0.56 34.57
N ASN A 315 -29.40 0.88 35.74
CA ASN A 315 -28.38 1.90 35.94
C ASN A 315 -27.03 1.21 36.23
N PRO A 316 -26.03 1.32 35.34
CA PRO A 316 -24.76 0.65 35.56
C PRO A 316 -24.00 1.24 36.76
N ASN A 317 -24.26 2.48 37.21
CA ASN A 317 -23.66 3.01 38.45
C ASN A 317 -24.21 2.32 39.72
N SER A 318 -25.36 1.65 39.63
CA SER A 318 -26.00 0.94 40.76
C SER A 318 -25.66 -0.55 40.82
N ASP A 319 -25.09 -1.09 39.73
CA ASP A 319 -24.37 -2.35 39.70
C ASP A 319 -22.96 -2.08 40.28
N LEU A 320 -22.69 -2.63 41.47
CA LEU A 320 -21.46 -2.42 42.23
C LEU A 320 -20.52 -3.61 42.17
N ASP A 321 -20.90 -4.73 41.52
CA ASP A 321 -20.03 -5.90 41.35
C ASP A 321 -19.65 -6.28 39.91
N ASP A 322 -20.11 -5.51 38.93
CA ASP A 322 -19.91 -5.67 37.49
C ASP A 322 -20.49 -6.99 36.94
N ASP A 323 -21.54 -7.56 37.56
CA ASP A 323 -22.17 -8.82 37.12
C ASP A 323 -23.31 -8.67 36.09
N ASP A 324 -23.61 -7.43 35.69
CA ASP A 324 -24.68 -7.01 34.77
C ASP A 324 -26.13 -7.22 35.29
N GLU A 325 -26.33 -7.53 36.57
CA GLU A 325 -27.63 -7.62 37.26
C GLU A 325 -27.66 -6.75 38.55
N ILE A 326 -28.83 -6.25 38.94
CA ILE A 326 -29.01 -5.54 40.24
C ILE A 326 -29.57 -6.52 41.27
N THR A 327 -28.76 -6.90 42.24
CA THR A 327 -29.07 -7.97 43.19
C THR A 327 -28.90 -7.53 44.65
N ILE A 328 -28.94 -8.50 45.57
CA ILE A 328 -28.61 -8.25 46.99
C ILE A 328 -27.12 -7.95 47.18
N TYR A 329 -26.25 -8.35 46.26
CA TYR A 329 -24.80 -8.14 46.39
C TYR A 329 -24.42 -6.66 46.26
N ASP A 330 -25.07 -5.92 45.36
CA ASP A 330 -24.93 -4.47 45.21
C ASP A 330 -25.37 -3.72 46.47
N VAL A 331 -26.56 -4.08 46.98
CA VAL A 331 -27.10 -3.52 48.21
C VAL A 331 -26.16 -3.80 49.39
N VAL A 332 -25.56 -4.99 49.46
CA VAL A 332 -24.56 -5.33 50.49
C VAL A 332 -23.25 -4.55 50.31
N ARG A 333 -22.78 -4.33 49.07
CA ARG A 333 -21.59 -3.50 48.81
C ARG A 333 -21.82 -2.05 49.24
N CYS A 334 -22.91 -1.43 48.79
CA CYS A 334 -23.31 -0.10 49.23
C CYS A 334 -23.46 -0.01 50.76
N THR A 335 -24.28 -0.87 51.36
CA THR A 335 -24.54 -0.81 52.82
C THR A 335 -23.33 -1.18 53.68
N SER A 336 -22.29 -1.81 53.14
CA SER A 336 -21.03 -2.04 53.86
C SER A 336 -20.23 -0.75 54.12
N HIS A 337 -20.58 0.34 53.43
CA HIS A 337 -20.01 1.68 53.57
C HIS A 337 -21.02 2.72 54.12
N TYR A 338 -22.19 2.28 54.58
CA TYR A 338 -23.27 3.18 55.00
C TYR A 338 -22.84 4.12 56.13
N GLY A 339 -22.93 5.43 55.88
CA GLY A 339 -22.50 6.50 56.78
C GLY A 339 -21.07 6.98 56.57
N ASP A 340 -20.33 6.46 55.59
CA ASP A 340 -19.08 7.07 55.11
C ASP A 340 -19.37 8.42 54.41
N THR A 341 -18.46 9.40 54.55
CA THR A 341 -18.56 10.75 53.98
C THR A 341 -17.18 11.24 53.53
N ASP A 342 -17.10 12.12 52.52
CA ASP A 342 -15.86 12.75 52.05
C ASP A 342 -16.11 14.25 51.72
N PRO A 343 -15.22 15.19 52.08
CA PRO A 343 -13.94 15.02 52.80
C PRO A 343 -14.05 14.88 54.33
#